data_AF-A0A957W390-F1
#
_entry.id   AF-A0A957W390-F1
#
_cell.length_a   1.000
_cell.length_b   1.000
_cell.length_c   1.000
_cell.angle_alpha   90.00
_cell.angle_beta   90.00
_cell.angle_gamma   90.00
#
_symmetry.space_group_name_H-M   'P 1'
#
loop_
_entity.id
_entity.type
_entity.pdbx_description
1 polymer ?
#
loop_
_entity_poly.entity_id
_entity_poly.type
_entity_poly.pdbx_seq_one_letter_code
_entity_poly.pdbx_strand_id
1 'polypeptide(L)'
;MSQKPNPFVYFLESIVEGKLGGCLVNVLVAVMVIMVLLLPPISLADRLMSIGYTSIGVQGGSIEKQGLEINFLPEGVTRAFRVDLDVVPRSAFLEGSAGSSLIKAAESIPPNLTMRSPYYAIDRRGAMPEAVLLVAPLPGEVEDIHTLDLYAWNGETWDWLPSHKVPTENIIESQLNYLPESVVVMATHPINPNVSTNYTLGAPLPDNVRDTLVEINPRGLYLDNDGQLGGSLEALSPEVQNSSLLVIPTIRNWSDDGILRTDLIDNMLIDEALRERHVEAIVDLVQRNAYQGIDLDYRA
;
A
#
# COMPACT_ATOMS: atom_id res chain seq x y z
N MET A 1 -12.72 2.88 88.84
CA MET A 1 -11.97 3.22 87.60
C MET A 1 -12.94 3.13 86.44
N SER A 2 -13.40 4.27 85.91
CA SER A 2 -14.32 4.30 84.77
C SER A 2 -13.48 4.37 83.48
N GLN A 3 -13.41 3.28 82.73
CA GLN A 3 -12.75 3.24 81.43
C GLN A 3 -13.55 4.10 80.45
N LYS A 4 -12.95 5.17 79.94
CA LYS A 4 -13.53 5.94 78.83
C LYS A 4 -13.58 5.04 77.58
N PRO A 5 -14.73 4.91 76.90
CA PRO A 5 -14.81 4.15 75.65
C PRO A 5 -13.92 4.80 74.59
N ASN A 6 -13.24 3.95 73.82
CA ASN A 6 -12.19 4.35 72.88
C ASN A 6 -12.84 5.06 71.67
N PRO A 7 -12.56 6.36 71.42
CA PRO A 7 -13.30 7.17 70.44
C PRO A 7 -13.17 6.67 68.99
N PHE A 8 -12.14 5.88 68.70
CA PHE A 8 -11.96 5.21 67.41
C PHE A 8 -13.04 4.14 67.12
N VAL A 9 -13.51 3.43 68.15
CA VAL A 9 -14.53 2.39 68.01
C VAL A 9 -15.89 3.02 67.73
N TYR A 10 -16.22 4.12 68.41
CA TYR A 10 -17.43 4.90 68.15
C TYR A 10 -17.45 5.58 66.76
N PHE A 11 -16.28 6.02 66.28
CA PHE A 11 -16.15 6.57 64.93
C PHE A 11 -16.36 5.49 63.85
N LEU A 12 -15.84 4.28 64.06
CA LEU A 12 -16.08 3.14 63.17
C LEU A 12 -17.53 2.65 63.22
N GLU A 13 -18.15 2.56 64.41
CA GLU A 13 -19.58 2.22 64.56
C GLU A 13 -20.48 3.28 63.91
N SER A 14 -20.18 4.56 64.10
CA SER A 14 -20.95 5.66 63.46
C SER A 14 -20.80 5.69 61.94
N ILE A 15 -19.68 5.25 61.39
CA ILE A 15 -19.47 5.15 59.94
C ILE A 15 -20.22 3.94 59.38
N VAL A 16 -20.33 2.84 60.13
CA VAL A 16 -21.01 1.61 59.70
C VAL A 16 -22.53 1.70 59.86
N GLU A 17 -23.05 2.36 60.90
CA GLU A 17 -24.51 2.52 61.15
C GLU A 17 -25.14 3.74 60.44
N GLY A 18 -24.34 4.68 59.93
CA GLY A 18 -24.83 5.84 59.19
C GLY A 18 -25.23 5.51 57.74
N LYS A 19 -26.17 6.28 57.16
CA LYS A 19 -26.53 6.23 55.72
C LYS A 19 -25.31 6.21 54.77
N LEU A 20 -24.18 6.80 55.19
CA LEU A 20 -22.91 6.79 54.47
C LEU A 20 -22.22 5.41 54.45
N GLY A 21 -22.28 4.64 55.54
CA GLY A 21 -21.77 3.27 55.61
C GLY A 21 -22.52 2.32 54.69
N GLY A 22 -23.86 2.41 54.69
CA GLY A 22 -24.70 1.65 53.75
C GLY A 22 -24.40 2.00 52.29
N CYS A 23 -24.11 3.27 51.99
CA CYS A 23 -23.70 3.69 50.64
C CYS A 23 -22.33 3.09 50.25
N LEU A 24 -21.34 3.17 51.14
CA LEU A 24 -20.01 2.57 50.92
C LEU A 24 -20.08 1.06 50.71
N VAL A 25 -20.88 0.34 51.50
CA VAL A 25 -21.10 -1.10 51.34
C VAL A 25 -21.75 -1.40 49.99
N ASN A 26 -22.78 -0.64 49.59
CA ASN A 26 -23.42 -0.84 48.28
C ASN A 26 -22.47 -0.57 47.11
N VAL A 27 -21.62 0.45 47.20
CA VAL A 27 -20.58 0.73 46.19
C VAL A 27 -19.58 -0.42 46.14
N LEU A 28 -19.12 -0.91 47.29
CA LEU A 28 -18.17 -2.02 47.36
C LEU A 28 -18.75 -3.32 46.80
N VAL A 29 -20.03 -3.61 47.08
CA VAL A 29 -20.77 -4.73 46.49
C VAL A 29 -20.87 -4.57 44.97
N ALA A 30 -21.21 -3.37 44.46
CA ALA A 30 -21.28 -3.11 43.03
C ALA A 30 -19.92 -3.32 42.33
N VAL A 31 -18.83 -2.85 42.95
CA VAL A 31 -17.46 -3.07 42.45
C VAL A 31 -17.09 -4.55 42.45
N MET A 32 -17.43 -5.29 43.51
CA MET A 32 -17.20 -6.74 43.55
C MET A 32 -17.99 -7.47 42.46
N VAL A 33 -19.25 -7.10 42.21
CA VAL A 33 -20.06 -7.69 41.13
C VAL A 33 -19.41 -7.43 39.77
N ILE A 34 -18.94 -6.21 39.51
CA ILE A 34 -18.21 -5.87 38.28
C ILE A 34 -16.93 -6.72 38.16
N MET A 35 -16.14 -6.86 39.22
CA MET A 35 -14.95 -7.71 39.19
C MET A 35 -15.28 -9.18 38.91
N VAL A 36 -16.35 -9.72 39.51
CA VAL A 36 -16.80 -11.11 39.26
C VAL A 36 -17.24 -11.30 37.81
N LEU A 37 -17.89 -10.31 37.20
CA LEU A 37 -18.25 -10.35 35.77
C LEU A 37 -17.02 -10.31 34.85
N LEU A 38 -15.94 -9.64 35.27
CA LEU A 38 -14.69 -9.54 34.51
C LEU A 38 -13.78 -10.77 34.67
N LEU A 39 -13.90 -11.52 35.78
CA LEU A 39 -13.09 -12.71 36.05
C LEU A 39 -13.60 -13.95 35.27
N PRO A 40 -12.72 -14.93 34.98
CA PRO A 40 -13.14 -16.24 34.49
C PRO A 40 -14.07 -16.92 35.49
N PRO A 41 -15.18 -17.58 35.08
CA PRO A 41 -15.53 -18.01 33.71
C PRO A 41 -16.44 -17.05 32.92
N ILE A 42 -16.89 -15.94 33.50
CA ILE A 42 -17.87 -15.05 32.86
C ILE A 42 -17.18 -14.22 31.77
N SER A 43 -16.01 -13.66 32.09
CA SER A 43 -15.16 -12.87 31.17
C SER A 43 -15.98 -11.93 30.29
N LEU A 44 -16.87 -11.14 30.90
CA LEU A 44 -17.85 -10.32 30.17
C LEU A 44 -17.17 -9.33 29.21
N ALA A 45 -16.01 -8.80 29.61
CA ALA A 45 -15.18 -7.95 28.76
C ALA A 45 -14.71 -8.68 27.49
N ASP A 46 -14.20 -9.91 27.61
CA ASP A 46 -13.79 -10.69 26.45
C ASP A 46 -14.97 -11.03 25.55
N ARG A 47 -16.13 -11.34 26.13
CA ARG A 47 -17.36 -11.63 25.38
C ARG A 47 -17.88 -10.44 24.60
N LEU A 48 -17.91 -9.26 25.24
CA LEU A 48 -18.28 -7.99 24.59
C LEU A 48 -17.29 -7.62 23.49
N MET A 49 -15.99 -7.81 23.72
CA MET A 49 -14.95 -7.54 22.74
C MET A 49 -14.89 -8.58 21.62
N SER A 50 -15.45 -9.78 21.79
CA SER A 50 -15.48 -10.85 20.78
C SER A 50 -16.74 -10.87 19.91
N ILE A 51 -17.68 -9.96 20.11
CA ILE A 51 -18.86 -9.83 19.24
C ILE A 51 -18.38 -9.55 17.82
N GLY A 52 -18.86 -10.34 16.84
CA GLY A 52 -18.43 -10.28 15.44
C GLY A 52 -17.36 -11.30 15.05
N TYR A 53 -16.55 -11.80 16.00
CA TYR A 53 -15.47 -12.71 15.67
C TYR A 53 -15.89 -14.18 15.71
N THR A 54 -15.46 -14.93 14.69
CA THR A 54 -15.52 -16.39 14.64
C THR A 54 -14.23 -16.98 15.18
N SER A 55 -14.33 -18.04 15.99
CA SER A 55 -13.17 -18.74 16.54
C SER A 55 -12.72 -19.86 15.60
N ILE A 56 -11.46 -19.84 15.19
CA ILE A 56 -10.84 -20.89 14.37
C ILE A 56 -9.92 -21.72 15.26
N GLY A 57 -10.15 -23.03 15.28
CA GLY A 57 -9.35 -23.99 16.03
C GLY A 57 -8.20 -24.57 15.19
N VAL A 58 -7.36 -25.39 15.83
CA VAL A 58 -6.25 -26.08 15.16
C VAL A 58 -6.69 -27.10 14.10
N GLN A 59 -7.98 -27.42 14.04
CA GLN A 59 -8.58 -28.27 13.00
C GLN A 59 -8.96 -27.47 11.74
N GLY A 60 -8.55 -26.21 11.65
CA GLY A 60 -9.00 -25.29 10.60
C GLY A 60 -10.43 -24.80 10.81
N GLY A 61 -10.98 -24.19 9.77
CA GLY A 61 -12.35 -23.68 9.72
C GLY A 61 -12.56 -22.72 8.55
N SER A 62 -13.76 -22.20 8.40
CA SER A 62 -14.07 -21.21 7.36
C SER A 62 -14.96 -20.09 7.87
N ILE A 63 -14.89 -18.94 7.20
CA ILE A 63 -15.81 -17.83 7.35
C ILE A 63 -16.26 -17.37 5.96
N GLU A 64 -17.52 -16.96 5.85
CA GLU A 64 -18.08 -16.48 4.59
C GLU A 64 -18.93 -15.24 4.85
N LYS A 65 -18.80 -14.23 3.99
CA LYS A 65 -19.66 -13.04 4.04
C LYS A 65 -19.79 -12.44 2.64
N GLN A 66 -21.04 -12.33 2.17
CA GLN A 66 -21.37 -11.79 0.85
C GLN A 66 -20.53 -12.43 -0.27
N GLY A 67 -20.43 -13.76 -0.24
CA GLY A 67 -19.79 -14.56 -1.28
C GLY A 67 -18.28 -14.71 -1.17
N LEU A 68 -17.57 -13.86 -0.42
CA LEU A 68 -16.16 -14.14 -0.11
C LEU A 68 -16.09 -15.19 0.99
N GLU A 69 -15.48 -16.33 0.68
CA GLU A 69 -15.17 -17.39 1.63
C GLU A 69 -13.67 -17.42 1.91
N ILE A 70 -13.32 -17.55 3.18
CA ILE A 70 -11.95 -17.70 3.66
C ILE A 70 -11.86 -19.03 4.39
N ASN A 71 -11.09 -19.96 3.82
CA ASN A 71 -10.83 -21.27 4.35
C ASN A 71 -9.45 -21.29 5.03
N PHE A 72 -9.43 -21.58 6.33
CA PHE A 72 -8.21 -21.73 7.12
C PHE A 72 -7.84 -23.20 7.18
N LEU A 73 -6.76 -23.56 6.50
CA LEU A 73 -6.36 -24.96 6.35
C LEU A 73 -5.69 -25.47 7.64
N PRO A 74 -6.00 -26.70 8.12
CA PRO A 74 -5.48 -27.22 9.39
C PRO A 74 -3.94 -27.17 9.49
N GLU A 75 -3.24 -27.45 8.39
CA GLU A 75 -1.77 -27.41 8.29
C GLU A 75 -1.17 -26.02 8.58
N GLY A 76 -1.94 -24.96 8.38
CA GLY A 76 -1.51 -23.58 8.62
C GLY A 76 -1.96 -23.00 9.96
N VAL A 77 -2.66 -23.75 10.81
CA VAL A 77 -3.20 -23.25 12.08
C VAL A 77 -2.51 -23.90 13.28
N THR A 78 -1.41 -23.28 13.73
CA THR A 78 -0.64 -23.78 14.89
C THR A 78 -1.32 -23.54 16.24
N ARG A 79 -2.11 -22.47 16.35
CA ARG A 79 -2.83 -22.06 17.56
C ARG A 79 -4.18 -21.48 17.19
N ALA A 80 -5.16 -21.67 18.07
CA ALA A 80 -6.48 -21.07 17.89
C ALA A 80 -6.39 -19.54 17.83
N PHE A 81 -7.21 -18.96 16.97
CA PHE A 81 -7.32 -17.51 16.79
C PHE A 81 -8.77 -17.13 16.52
N ARG A 82 -9.03 -15.83 16.48
CA ARG A 82 -10.33 -15.25 16.18
C ARG A 82 -10.22 -14.38 14.94
N VAL A 83 -11.24 -14.40 14.10
CA VAL A 83 -11.29 -13.64 12.86
C VAL A 83 -12.68 -13.07 12.65
N ASP A 84 -12.76 -11.85 12.16
CA ASP A 84 -13.96 -11.20 11.69
C ASP A 84 -13.76 -10.82 10.21
N LEU A 85 -14.84 -10.89 9.46
CA LEU A 85 -14.90 -10.50 8.06
C LEU A 85 -15.97 -9.43 7.96
N ASP A 86 -15.58 -8.24 7.51
CA ASP A 86 -16.50 -7.14 7.24
C ASP A 86 -16.54 -6.75 5.76
N VAL A 87 -17.67 -6.19 5.34
CA VAL A 87 -17.91 -5.87 3.93
C VAL A 87 -18.32 -4.42 3.81
N VAL A 88 -17.48 -3.65 3.14
CA VAL A 88 -17.74 -2.27 2.78
C VAL A 88 -18.25 -2.23 1.33
N PRO A 89 -19.49 -1.73 1.09
CA PRO A 89 -20.01 -1.60 -0.26
C PRO A 89 -19.08 -0.77 -1.15
N ARG A 90 -18.88 -1.22 -2.39
CA ARG A 90 -17.99 -0.57 -3.36
C ARG A 90 -18.27 0.92 -3.53
N SER A 91 -19.54 1.32 -3.64
CA SER A 91 -19.90 2.74 -3.77
C SER A 91 -19.46 3.54 -2.55
N ALA A 92 -19.75 3.06 -1.34
CA ALA A 92 -19.34 3.73 -0.10
C ALA A 92 -17.81 3.81 0.04
N PHE A 93 -17.09 2.78 -0.40
CA PHE A 93 -15.63 2.78 -0.41
C PHE A 93 -15.07 3.83 -1.37
N LEU A 94 -15.52 3.83 -2.64
CA LEU A 94 -15.02 4.74 -3.68
C LEU A 94 -15.44 6.20 -3.45
N GLU A 95 -16.59 6.43 -2.81
CA GLU A 95 -17.04 7.77 -2.42
C GLU A 95 -16.34 8.31 -1.16
N GLY A 96 -15.52 7.49 -0.48
CA GLY A 96 -14.84 7.87 0.76
C GLY A 96 -15.77 7.98 1.98
N SER A 97 -16.98 7.42 1.90
CA SER A 97 -17.97 7.43 3.00
C SER A 97 -17.83 6.24 3.95
N ALA A 98 -16.91 5.31 3.67
CA ALA A 98 -16.62 4.11 4.46
C ALA A 98 -15.75 4.34 5.72
N GLY A 99 -15.43 5.59 6.06
CA GLY A 99 -14.60 5.95 7.21
C GLY A 99 -13.21 6.45 6.81
N SER A 100 -12.63 7.28 7.69
CA SER A 100 -11.40 8.02 7.39
C SER A 100 -10.17 7.13 7.14
N SER A 101 -10.14 5.92 7.70
CA SER A 101 -9.04 4.97 7.50
C SER A 101 -8.96 4.41 6.08
N LEU A 102 -10.09 4.36 5.35
CA LEU A 102 -10.17 3.77 4.01
C LEU A 102 -10.05 4.79 2.87
N ILE A 103 -10.12 6.09 3.18
CA ILE A 103 -9.96 7.16 2.18
C ILE A 103 -8.62 7.01 1.44
N LYS A 104 -7.52 6.81 2.18
CA LYS A 104 -6.19 6.60 1.59
C LYS A 104 -6.18 5.39 0.64
N ALA A 105 -6.82 4.28 1.03
CA ALA A 105 -6.89 3.09 0.21
C ALA A 105 -7.63 3.35 -1.11
N ALA A 106 -8.76 4.07 -1.06
CA ALA A 106 -9.53 4.45 -2.24
C ALA A 106 -8.76 5.40 -3.18
N GLU A 107 -8.08 6.41 -2.63
CA GLU A 107 -7.27 7.37 -3.39
C GLU A 107 -6.01 6.74 -3.99
N SER A 108 -5.50 5.66 -3.39
CA SER A 108 -4.27 5.00 -3.82
C SER A 108 -4.51 3.89 -4.85
N ILE A 109 -5.74 3.69 -5.34
CA ILE A 109 -6.00 2.73 -6.42
C ILE A 109 -5.21 3.17 -7.67
N PRO A 110 -4.29 2.34 -8.18
CA PRO A 110 -3.55 2.65 -9.40
C PRO A 110 -4.47 2.95 -10.58
N PRO A 111 -4.12 3.88 -11.48
CA PRO A 111 -4.98 4.32 -12.58
C PRO A 111 -5.30 3.21 -13.59
N ASN A 112 -4.50 2.15 -13.62
CA ASN A 112 -4.70 0.97 -14.47
C ASN A 112 -5.63 -0.09 -13.84
N LEU A 113 -6.09 0.12 -12.61
CA LEU A 113 -6.98 -0.78 -11.90
C LEU A 113 -8.37 -0.18 -11.76
N THR A 114 -9.39 -1.04 -11.79
CA THR A 114 -10.77 -0.65 -11.50
C THR A 114 -11.38 -1.66 -10.55
N MET A 115 -11.72 -1.23 -9.34
CA MET A 115 -12.40 -2.09 -8.36
C MET A 115 -13.74 -2.60 -8.92
N ARG A 116 -14.01 -3.90 -8.80
CA ARG A 116 -15.23 -4.57 -9.28
C ARG A 116 -16.04 -5.26 -8.18
N SER A 117 -15.42 -5.59 -7.04
CA SER A 117 -16.12 -6.12 -5.86
C SER A 117 -16.32 -5.07 -4.76
N PRO A 118 -17.06 -5.38 -3.68
CA PRO A 118 -16.92 -4.70 -2.40
C PRO A 118 -15.49 -4.78 -1.84
N TYR A 119 -15.21 -3.97 -0.82
CA TYR A 119 -13.99 -4.08 -0.03
C TYR A 119 -14.24 -5.00 1.15
N TYR A 120 -13.56 -6.15 1.17
CA TYR A 120 -13.64 -7.11 2.26
C TYR A 120 -12.53 -6.83 3.26
N ALA A 121 -12.89 -6.42 4.48
CA ALA A 121 -11.96 -6.16 5.57
C ALA A 121 -11.85 -7.40 6.46
N ILE A 122 -10.62 -7.84 6.74
CA ILE A 122 -10.35 -9.02 7.54
C ILE A 122 -9.64 -8.55 8.80
N ASP A 123 -10.28 -8.75 9.95
CA ASP A 123 -9.65 -8.47 11.24
C ASP A 123 -9.37 -9.77 11.99
N ARG A 124 -8.17 -9.88 12.55
CA ARG A 124 -7.66 -11.10 13.15
C ARG A 124 -7.06 -10.81 14.52
N ARG A 125 -7.46 -11.60 15.51
CA ARG A 125 -6.91 -11.58 16.87
C ARG A 125 -6.31 -12.94 17.22
N GLY A 126 -5.03 -12.95 17.62
CA GLY A 126 -4.34 -14.17 18.09
C GLY A 126 -3.13 -14.53 17.23
N ALA A 127 -3.00 -15.81 16.87
CA ALA A 127 -1.94 -16.30 15.98
C ALA A 127 -2.23 -15.97 14.50
N MET A 128 -1.18 -15.84 13.69
CA MET A 128 -1.29 -15.67 12.24
C MET A 128 -1.38 -17.06 11.58
N PRO A 129 -2.37 -17.35 10.73
CA PRO A 129 -2.40 -18.59 9.97
C PRO A 129 -1.38 -18.55 8.83
N GLU A 130 -0.80 -19.70 8.52
CA GLU A 130 0.25 -19.88 7.50
C GLU A 130 -0.26 -20.62 6.24
N ALA A 131 -1.55 -20.95 6.19
CA ALA A 131 -2.19 -21.56 5.03
C ALA A 131 -3.67 -21.17 4.97
N VAL A 132 -4.04 -20.40 3.94
CA VAL A 132 -5.38 -19.85 3.73
C VAL A 132 -5.77 -20.05 2.27
N LEU A 133 -7.02 -20.43 2.03
CA LEU A 133 -7.64 -20.46 0.71
C LEU A 133 -8.75 -19.41 0.66
N LEU A 134 -8.58 -18.42 -0.19
CA LEU A 134 -9.59 -17.39 -0.48
C LEU A 134 -10.40 -17.82 -1.69
N VAL A 135 -11.72 -17.72 -1.60
CA VAL A 135 -12.65 -17.97 -2.70
C VAL A 135 -13.58 -16.77 -2.83
N ALA A 136 -13.40 -15.99 -3.89
CA ALA A 136 -14.20 -14.80 -4.17
C ALA A 136 -15.10 -15.04 -5.39
N PRO A 137 -16.32 -14.48 -5.43
CA PRO A 137 -17.17 -14.60 -6.61
C PRO A 137 -16.60 -13.74 -7.75
N LEU A 138 -16.67 -14.25 -8.98
CA LEU A 138 -16.41 -13.43 -10.17
C LEU A 138 -17.49 -12.33 -10.27
N PRO A 139 -17.12 -11.04 -10.29
CA PRO A 139 -18.06 -9.95 -10.50
C PRO A 139 -18.79 -10.10 -11.83
N GLY A 140 -20.09 -9.82 -11.84
CA GLY A 140 -20.86 -9.71 -13.08
C GLY A 140 -20.45 -8.47 -13.89
N GLU A 141 -20.76 -8.47 -15.19
CA GLU A 141 -20.59 -7.32 -16.10
C GLU A 141 -19.12 -6.87 -16.32
N VAL A 142 -18.25 -7.82 -16.68
CA VAL A 142 -16.92 -7.51 -17.23
C VAL A 142 -16.79 -7.98 -18.67
N GLU A 143 -16.15 -7.14 -19.50
CA GLU A 143 -15.89 -7.45 -20.92
C GLU A 143 -14.96 -8.65 -21.07
N ASP A 144 -13.94 -8.73 -20.21
CA ASP A 144 -12.98 -9.83 -20.19
C ASP A 144 -12.65 -10.26 -18.75
N ILE A 145 -13.05 -11.48 -18.39
CA ILE A 145 -12.78 -12.08 -17.09
C ILE A 145 -11.28 -12.31 -16.84
N HIS A 146 -10.46 -12.39 -17.89
CA HIS A 146 -9.02 -12.61 -17.75
C HIS A 146 -8.31 -11.41 -17.11
N THR A 147 -8.92 -10.23 -17.17
CA THR A 147 -8.42 -8.98 -16.57
C THR A 147 -8.68 -8.88 -15.07
N LEU A 148 -9.52 -9.75 -14.51
CA LEU A 148 -9.88 -9.70 -13.10
C LEU A 148 -8.81 -10.35 -12.23
N ASP A 149 -8.31 -9.68 -11.21
CA ASP A 149 -7.40 -10.29 -10.23
C ASP A 149 -7.75 -9.86 -8.82
N LEU A 150 -7.21 -10.59 -7.84
CA LEU A 150 -7.36 -10.27 -6.42
C LEU A 150 -6.24 -9.33 -5.98
N TYR A 151 -6.61 -8.35 -5.17
CA TYR A 151 -5.70 -7.39 -4.56
C TYR A 151 -6.01 -7.23 -3.08
N ALA A 152 -4.97 -6.94 -2.29
CA ALA A 152 -5.05 -6.59 -0.88
C ALA A 152 -4.47 -5.19 -0.65
N TRP A 153 -5.09 -4.42 0.22
CA TRP A 153 -4.51 -3.20 0.74
C TRP A 153 -3.64 -3.51 1.96
N ASN A 154 -2.38 -3.05 1.96
CA ASN A 154 -1.42 -3.26 3.05
C ASN A 154 -1.24 -2.03 3.98
N GLY A 155 -2.01 -0.97 3.77
CA GLY A 155 -1.86 0.31 4.49
C GLY A 155 -1.16 1.42 3.69
N GLU A 156 -0.46 1.05 2.62
CA GLU A 156 0.31 1.96 1.77
C GLU A 156 0.10 1.74 0.28
N THR A 157 0.11 0.49 -0.17
CA THR A 157 -0.07 0.10 -1.57
C THR A 157 -1.11 -1.02 -1.72
N TRP A 158 -1.61 -1.15 -2.95
CA TRP A 158 -2.39 -2.29 -3.37
C TRP A 158 -1.46 -3.39 -3.88
N ASP A 159 -1.44 -4.51 -3.17
CA ASP A 159 -0.61 -5.66 -3.50
C ASP A 159 -1.45 -6.69 -4.25
N TRP A 160 -0.93 -7.17 -5.38
CA TRP A 160 -1.55 -8.25 -6.13
C TRP A 160 -1.47 -9.57 -5.35
N LEU A 161 -2.57 -10.32 -5.34
CA LEU A 161 -2.65 -11.64 -4.74
C LEU A 161 -2.61 -12.71 -5.84
N PRO A 162 -1.74 -13.73 -5.72
CA PRO A 162 -1.68 -14.82 -6.69
C PRO A 162 -2.99 -15.59 -6.69
N SER A 163 -3.69 -15.55 -7.83
CA SER A 163 -5.00 -16.15 -7.95
C SER A 163 -5.21 -16.79 -9.32
N HIS A 164 -6.18 -17.70 -9.39
CA HIS A 164 -6.62 -18.31 -10.64
C HIS A 164 -8.14 -18.27 -10.70
N LYS A 165 -8.66 -18.05 -11.91
CA LYS A 165 -10.11 -18.03 -12.15
C LYS A 165 -10.60 -19.45 -12.37
N VAL A 166 -11.78 -19.78 -11.85
CA VAL A 166 -12.52 -21.01 -12.13
C VAL A 166 -13.85 -20.62 -12.77
N PRO A 167 -13.90 -20.35 -14.10
CA PRO A 167 -15.10 -19.81 -14.74
C PRO A 167 -16.32 -20.74 -14.68
N THR A 168 -16.11 -22.05 -14.59
CA THR A 168 -17.19 -23.05 -14.45
C THR A 168 -17.96 -22.91 -13.15
N GLU A 169 -17.31 -22.39 -12.10
CA GLU A 169 -17.89 -22.19 -10.77
C GLU A 169 -18.17 -20.71 -10.47
N ASN A 170 -17.82 -19.82 -11.41
CA ASN A 170 -17.95 -18.37 -11.29
C ASN A 170 -17.19 -17.78 -10.08
N ILE A 171 -15.96 -18.26 -9.84
CA ILE A 171 -15.11 -17.85 -8.71
C ILE A 171 -13.68 -17.52 -9.14
N ILE A 172 -12.97 -16.80 -8.26
CA ILE A 172 -11.52 -16.60 -8.26
C ILE A 172 -10.99 -17.19 -6.96
N GLU A 173 -9.97 -18.04 -7.06
CA GLU A 173 -9.34 -18.69 -5.92
C GLU A 173 -7.90 -18.21 -5.73
N SER A 174 -7.50 -18.01 -4.48
CA SER A 174 -6.12 -17.68 -4.10
C SER A 174 -5.68 -18.49 -2.89
N GLN A 175 -4.59 -19.24 -3.04
CA GLN A 175 -3.96 -19.97 -1.95
C GLN A 175 -2.77 -19.18 -1.43
N LEU A 176 -2.83 -18.76 -0.17
CA LEU A 176 -1.86 -17.89 0.46
C LEU A 176 -1.25 -18.57 1.68
N ASN A 177 0.00 -18.22 1.98
CA ASN A 177 0.69 -18.63 3.20
C ASN A 177 0.59 -17.58 4.33
N TYR A 178 -0.33 -16.62 4.19
CA TYR A 178 -0.65 -15.60 5.17
C TYR A 178 -2.11 -15.17 5.00
N LEU A 179 -2.68 -14.54 6.02
CA LEU A 179 -3.98 -13.88 5.95
C LEU A 179 -3.81 -12.40 5.59
N PRO A 180 -4.28 -11.91 4.43
CA PRO A 180 -4.27 -10.47 4.14
C PRO A 180 -5.27 -9.73 5.04
N GLU A 181 -5.06 -8.42 5.22
CA GLU A 181 -5.98 -7.55 5.98
C GLU A 181 -7.22 -7.16 5.17
N SER A 182 -7.16 -7.30 3.85
CA SER A 182 -8.28 -7.05 2.96
C SER A 182 -8.19 -7.83 1.66
N VAL A 183 -9.34 -7.99 1.01
CA VAL A 183 -9.44 -8.62 -0.31
C VAL A 183 -10.40 -7.82 -1.17
N VAL A 184 -10.02 -7.63 -2.43
CA VAL A 184 -10.82 -6.95 -3.46
C VAL A 184 -10.57 -7.62 -4.80
N VAL A 185 -11.62 -7.77 -5.62
CA VAL A 185 -11.49 -8.09 -7.05
C VAL A 185 -11.39 -6.79 -7.85
N MET A 186 -10.32 -6.64 -8.63
CA MET A 186 -10.10 -5.51 -9.52
C MET A 186 -9.94 -5.97 -10.96
N ALA A 187 -10.42 -5.16 -11.92
CA ALA A 187 -10.13 -5.31 -13.34
C ALA A 187 -8.90 -4.50 -13.71
N THR A 188 -7.93 -5.13 -14.38
CA THR A 188 -6.72 -4.48 -14.91
C THR A 188 -6.96 -4.02 -16.34
N HIS A 189 -6.67 -2.76 -16.63
CA HIS A 189 -6.71 -2.21 -17.99
C HIS A 189 -5.30 -1.94 -18.50
N PRO A 190 -5.06 -2.07 -19.83
CA PRO A 190 -3.78 -1.71 -20.41
C PRO A 190 -3.48 -0.23 -20.14
N ILE A 191 -2.26 0.04 -19.68
CA ILE A 191 -1.68 1.38 -19.80
C ILE A 191 -1.12 1.53 -21.21
N ASN A 192 -1.29 2.70 -21.82
CA ASN A 192 -0.63 2.98 -23.09
C ASN A 192 0.89 2.88 -22.86
N PRO A 193 1.60 2.03 -23.61
CA PRO A 193 3.04 1.95 -23.47
C PRO A 193 3.66 3.27 -23.91
N ASN A 194 4.58 3.79 -23.11
CA ASN A 194 5.40 4.92 -23.52
C ASN A 194 6.51 4.40 -24.44
N VAL A 195 6.53 4.88 -25.68
CA VAL A 195 7.60 4.59 -26.64
C VAL A 195 8.53 5.80 -26.72
N SER A 196 9.81 5.57 -26.47
CA SER A 196 10.86 6.57 -26.60
C SER A 196 11.93 6.15 -27.61
N THR A 197 12.70 7.11 -28.11
CA THR A 197 13.79 6.83 -29.04
C THR A 197 14.93 7.82 -28.90
N ASN A 198 16.12 7.36 -29.29
CA ASN A 198 17.27 8.25 -29.45
C ASN A 198 17.03 9.18 -30.66
N TYR A 199 17.21 10.47 -30.46
CA TYR A 199 17.01 11.48 -31.49
C TYR A 199 18.34 12.08 -31.94
N THR A 200 18.56 12.09 -33.26
CA THR A 200 19.69 12.78 -33.87
C THR A 200 19.27 14.21 -34.15
N LEU A 201 20.03 15.19 -33.64
CA LEU A 201 19.73 16.61 -33.82
C LEU A 201 19.56 16.96 -35.30
N GLY A 202 18.56 17.79 -35.62
CA GLY A 202 18.23 18.21 -36.98
C GLY A 202 17.56 17.15 -37.88
N ALA A 203 17.45 15.89 -37.46
CA ALA A 203 16.78 14.87 -38.27
C ALA A 203 15.24 15.00 -38.18
N PRO A 204 14.49 14.88 -39.29
CA PRO A 204 13.04 14.86 -39.23
C PRO A 204 12.54 13.58 -38.53
N LEU A 205 11.41 13.67 -37.81
CA LEU A 205 10.75 12.50 -37.25
C LEU A 205 10.05 11.72 -38.38
N PRO A 206 10.26 10.40 -38.51
CA PRO A 206 9.52 9.60 -39.48
C PRO A 206 8.01 9.65 -39.19
N ASP A 207 7.18 9.81 -40.24
CA ASP A 207 5.74 9.99 -40.07
C ASP A 207 5.06 8.78 -39.38
N ASN A 208 5.60 7.58 -39.58
CA ASN A 208 5.05 6.34 -39.03
C ASN A 208 5.25 6.18 -37.51
N VAL A 209 6.05 7.04 -36.84
CA VAL A 209 6.26 6.98 -35.39
C VAL A 209 5.62 8.15 -34.64
N ARG A 210 5.12 9.17 -35.34
CA ARG A 210 4.63 10.43 -34.73
C ARG A 210 3.49 10.22 -33.73
N ASP A 211 2.58 9.30 -34.01
CA ASP A 211 1.39 9.05 -33.18
C ASP A 211 1.65 8.06 -32.03
N THR A 212 2.81 7.40 -32.02
CA THR A 212 3.17 6.37 -31.02
C THR A 212 4.27 6.84 -30.08
N LEU A 213 5.16 7.70 -30.57
CA LEU A 213 6.26 8.24 -29.79
C LEU A 213 5.74 9.25 -28.77
N VAL A 214 6.17 9.14 -27.52
CA VAL A 214 5.81 10.07 -26.45
C VAL A 214 7.03 10.82 -25.90
N GLU A 215 8.23 10.35 -26.22
CA GLU A 215 9.50 10.87 -25.70
C GLU A 215 10.61 10.76 -26.76
N ILE A 216 11.48 11.77 -26.80
CA ILE A 216 12.72 11.75 -27.57
C ILE A 216 13.93 12.06 -26.69
N ASN A 217 15.02 11.37 -27.01
CA ASN A 217 16.27 11.46 -26.26
C ASN A 217 17.36 12.07 -27.17
N PRO A 218 17.43 13.41 -27.29
CA PRO A 218 18.41 14.07 -28.15
C PRO A 218 19.83 13.87 -27.63
N ARG A 219 20.74 13.60 -28.55
CA ARG A 219 22.18 13.46 -28.26
C ARG A 219 22.92 14.74 -28.66
N GLY A 220 23.94 15.09 -27.89
CA GLY A 220 24.78 16.26 -28.15
C GLY A 220 25.49 16.80 -26.90
N LEU A 221 25.11 16.28 -25.72
CA LEU A 221 25.73 16.60 -24.44
C LEU A 221 26.70 15.50 -24.02
N TYR A 222 27.79 15.89 -23.38
CA TYR A 222 28.77 14.96 -22.84
C TYR A 222 29.38 15.47 -21.54
N LEU A 223 29.86 14.55 -20.70
CA LEU A 223 30.69 14.87 -19.54
C LEU A 223 32.02 15.43 -20.02
N ASP A 224 32.37 16.62 -19.54
CA ASP A 224 33.65 17.28 -19.76
C ASP A 224 34.47 17.27 -18.46
N ASN A 225 35.66 17.84 -18.52
CA ASN A 225 36.56 18.01 -17.39
C ASN A 225 35.89 18.75 -16.23
N ASP A 226 36.38 18.53 -15.02
CA ASP A 226 35.92 19.23 -13.80
C ASP A 226 34.43 19.05 -13.46
N GLY A 227 33.81 17.97 -13.92
CA GLY A 227 32.40 17.65 -13.71
C GLY A 227 31.44 18.49 -14.56
N GLN A 228 31.96 19.31 -15.49
CA GLN A 228 31.13 20.16 -16.33
C GLN A 228 30.44 19.37 -17.45
N LEU A 229 29.42 19.98 -18.03
CA LEU A 229 28.78 19.48 -19.24
C LEU A 229 29.35 20.21 -20.46
N GLY A 230 29.86 19.43 -21.40
CA GLY A 230 30.25 19.88 -22.72
C GLY A 230 29.17 19.59 -23.76
N GLY A 231 29.36 20.18 -24.94
CA GLY A 231 28.44 20.04 -26.05
C GLY A 231 27.24 20.98 -25.98
N SER A 232 26.32 20.82 -26.93
CA SER A 232 25.13 21.64 -27.04
C SER A 232 24.05 20.85 -27.75
N LEU A 233 22.81 21.07 -27.34
CA LEU A 233 21.67 20.67 -28.13
C LEU A 233 21.38 21.84 -29.06
N GLU A 234 21.66 21.67 -30.35
CA GLU A 234 21.14 22.57 -31.37
C GLU A 234 19.60 22.65 -31.26
N ALA A 235 19.02 23.75 -31.74
CA ALA A 235 17.57 23.91 -31.72
C ALA A 235 16.91 22.68 -32.36
N LEU A 236 16.02 22.02 -31.59
CA LEU A 236 15.22 20.91 -32.09
C LEU A 236 14.46 21.38 -33.34
N SER A 237 14.14 20.46 -34.26
CA SER A 237 13.38 20.84 -35.44
C SER A 237 12.03 21.47 -35.02
N PRO A 238 11.49 22.45 -35.77
CA PRO A 238 10.21 23.07 -35.43
C PRO A 238 9.08 22.04 -35.25
N GLU A 239 9.16 20.91 -35.95
CA GLU A 239 8.22 19.79 -35.83
C GLU A 239 8.26 19.17 -34.43
N VAL A 240 9.45 18.97 -33.87
CA VAL A 240 9.64 18.46 -32.51
C VAL A 240 9.24 19.53 -31.49
N GLN A 241 9.63 20.78 -31.70
CA GLN A 241 9.30 21.88 -30.77
C GLN A 241 7.79 22.12 -30.65
N ASN A 242 7.02 21.89 -31.72
CA ASN A 242 5.57 22.04 -31.74
C ASN A 242 4.81 20.74 -31.39
N SER A 243 5.53 19.67 -31.03
CA SER A 243 4.92 18.39 -30.63
C SER A 243 4.66 18.34 -29.12
N SER A 244 3.84 17.39 -28.68
CA SER A 244 3.63 17.08 -27.26
C SER A 244 4.66 16.08 -26.69
N LEU A 245 5.79 15.88 -27.39
CA LEU A 245 6.81 14.92 -26.99
C LEU A 245 7.57 15.42 -25.75
N LEU A 246 7.85 14.50 -24.83
CA LEU A 246 8.82 14.73 -23.78
C LEU A 246 10.23 14.79 -24.37
N VAL A 247 11.04 15.73 -23.88
CA VAL A 247 12.43 15.88 -24.31
C VAL A 247 13.32 15.55 -23.12
N ILE A 248 14.01 14.42 -23.19
CA ILE A 248 14.91 13.93 -22.14
C ILE A 248 16.31 13.76 -22.74
N PRO A 249 17.17 14.80 -22.70
CA PRO A 249 18.49 14.73 -23.33
C PRO A 249 19.40 13.66 -22.74
N THR A 250 20.16 13.00 -23.61
CA THR A 250 21.17 12.01 -23.19
C THR A 250 22.54 12.68 -23.02
N ILE A 251 23.13 12.53 -21.84
CA ILE A 251 24.51 12.91 -21.52
C ILE A 251 25.40 11.67 -21.60
N ARG A 252 26.53 11.78 -22.29
CA ARG A 252 27.46 10.67 -22.57
C ARG A 252 28.86 10.95 -22.06
N ASN A 253 29.70 9.93 -21.91
CA ASN A 253 31.14 10.12 -21.64
C ASN A 253 32.01 9.92 -22.89
N TRP A 254 31.43 10.07 -24.08
CA TRP A 254 32.15 10.17 -25.34
C TRP A 254 31.52 11.26 -26.20
N SER A 255 32.34 11.87 -27.02
CA SER A 255 31.88 12.85 -28.00
C SER A 255 31.50 12.16 -29.33
N ASP A 256 31.13 12.93 -30.33
CA ASP A 256 30.77 12.37 -31.65
C ASP A 256 31.97 11.75 -32.40
N ASP A 257 33.19 11.97 -31.92
CA ASP A 257 34.40 11.25 -32.36
C ASP A 257 34.45 9.77 -31.88
N GLY A 258 33.53 9.38 -30.98
CA GLY A 258 33.44 8.02 -30.45
C GLY A 258 34.52 7.66 -29.43
N ILE A 259 35.37 8.61 -29.01
CA ILE A 259 36.41 8.35 -28.03
C ILE A 259 35.78 8.29 -26.64
N LEU A 260 35.88 7.13 -26.01
CA LEU A 260 35.38 6.91 -24.67
C LEU A 260 36.31 7.54 -23.62
N ARG A 261 35.76 8.44 -22.79
CA ARG A 261 36.45 9.11 -21.68
C ARG A 261 36.07 8.48 -20.35
N THR A 262 36.50 7.23 -20.15
CA THR A 262 36.32 6.52 -18.87
C THR A 262 37.04 7.23 -17.73
N ASP A 263 38.16 7.89 -18.03
CA ASP A 263 38.95 8.69 -17.09
C ASP A 263 38.11 9.79 -16.41
N LEU A 264 37.23 10.47 -17.16
CA LEU A 264 36.36 11.51 -16.61
C LEU A 264 35.34 10.94 -15.63
N ILE A 265 34.78 9.78 -15.96
CA ILE A 265 33.82 9.08 -15.10
C ILE A 265 34.49 8.60 -13.82
N ASP A 266 35.64 7.92 -13.94
CA ASP A 266 36.38 7.41 -12.79
C ASP A 266 36.75 8.54 -11.82
N ASN A 267 37.26 9.66 -12.35
CA ASN A 267 37.60 10.83 -11.54
C ASN A 267 36.36 11.43 -10.84
N MET A 268 35.24 11.59 -11.56
CA MET A 268 33.98 12.12 -11.02
C MET A 268 33.37 11.19 -9.95
N LEU A 269 33.53 9.88 -10.10
CA LEU A 269 33.02 8.90 -9.13
C LEU A 269 33.88 8.86 -7.86
N ILE A 270 35.19 9.07 -7.96
CA ILE A 270 36.11 9.05 -6.80
C ILE A 270 36.02 10.35 -5.98
N ASP A 271 35.85 11.50 -6.62
CA ASP A 271 35.86 12.81 -5.97
C ASP A 271 34.44 13.35 -5.76
N GLU A 272 34.05 13.53 -4.49
CA GLU A 272 32.74 14.06 -4.09
C GLU A 272 32.48 15.48 -4.61
N ALA A 273 33.49 16.35 -4.60
CA ALA A 273 33.35 17.72 -5.07
C ALA A 273 33.21 17.82 -6.60
N LEU A 274 33.77 16.86 -7.35
CA LEU A 274 33.49 16.74 -8.79
C LEU A 274 32.07 16.26 -9.05
N ARG A 275 31.59 15.31 -8.24
CA ARG A 275 30.23 14.78 -8.34
C ARG A 275 29.17 15.83 -8.04
N GLU A 276 29.35 16.62 -6.98
CA GLU A 276 28.44 17.73 -6.64
C GLU A 276 28.35 18.76 -7.78
N ARG A 277 29.51 19.20 -8.30
CA ARG A 277 29.56 20.11 -9.46
C ARG A 277 28.84 19.56 -10.68
N HIS A 278 28.96 18.25 -10.91
CA HIS A 278 28.29 17.61 -12.03
C HIS A 278 26.77 17.55 -11.86
N VAL A 279 26.30 17.24 -10.64
CA VAL A 279 24.87 17.30 -10.30
C VAL A 279 24.34 18.72 -10.50
N GLU A 280 25.06 19.74 -10.02
CA GLU A 280 24.68 21.15 -10.22
C GLU A 280 24.61 21.51 -11.71
N ALA A 281 25.59 21.10 -12.51
CA ALA A 281 25.60 21.35 -13.96
C ALA A 281 24.40 20.72 -14.67
N ILE A 282 24.00 19.51 -14.27
CA ILE A 282 22.80 18.83 -14.76
C ILE A 282 21.53 19.59 -14.36
N VAL A 283 21.43 19.96 -13.08
CA VAL A 283 20.25 20.69 -12.56
C VAL A 283 20.08 22.02 -13.29
N ASP A 284 21.17 22.77 -13.47
CA ASP A 284 21.18 24.03 -14.22
C ASP A 284 20.72 23.84 -15.67
N LEU A 285 21.22 22.80 -16.35
CA LEU A 285 20.81 22.48 -17.72
C LEU A 285 19.29 22.21 -17.79
N VAL A 286 18.77 21.38 -16.91
CA VAL A 286 17.35 21.00 -16.87
C VAL A 286 16.47 22.21 -16.60
N GLN A 287 16.82 23.04 -15.61
CA GLN A 287 16.05 24.23 -15.26
C GLN A 287 16.06 25.30 -16.35
N ARG A 288 17.22 25.59 -16.95
CA ARG A 288 17.36 26.63 -17.99
C ARG A 288 16.56 26.31 -19.25
N ASN A 289 16.41 25.03 -19.58
CA ASN A 289 15.75 24.57 -20.80
C ASN A 289 14.38 23.93 -20.55
N ALA A 290 13.92 23.88 -19.30
CA ALA A 290 12.67 23.25 -18.89
C ALA A 290 12.51 21.79 -19.36
N TYR A 291 13.61 21.02 -19.36
CA TYR A 291 13.55 19.59 -19.66
C TYR A 291 12.82 18.83 -18.54
N GLN A 292 12.13 17.75 -18.90
CA GLN A 292 11.40 16.93 -17.91
C GLN A 292 12.31 15.92 -17.19
N GLY A 293 13.54 15.76 -17.69
CA GLY A 293 14.56 14.90 -17.11
C GLY A 293 15.82 14.89 -17.97
N ILE A 294 16.74 13.99 -17.62
CA ILE A 294 17.93 13.65 -18.42
C ILE A 294 18.12 12.13 -18.43
N ASP A 295 18.79 11.65 -19.45
CA ASP A 295 19.26 10.28 -19.60
C ASP A 295 20.79 10.26 -19.48
N LEU A 296 21.35 9.28 -18.78
CA LEU A 296 22.79 9.14 -18.57
C LEU A 296 23.25 7.84 -19.24
N ASP A 297 24.02 7.97 -20.33
CA ASP A 297 24.66 6.83 -21.00
C ASP A 297 26.17 6.95 -20.77
N TYR A 298 26.62 6.56 -19.58
CA TYR A 298 28.03 6.46 -19.21
C TYR A 298 28.51 5.03 -19.35
N ARG A 299 29.62 4.86 -20.05
CA ARG A 299 30.21 3.55 -20.35
C ARG A 299 31.59 3.42 -19.73
N ALA A 300 31.88 2.22 -19.22
CA ALA A 300 33.14 1.82 -18.62
C ALA A 300 33.96 0.94 -19.58
#